data_AF-A0A6L5G0Y7-F1
#
_entry.id   AF-A0A6L5G0Y7-F1
#
_cell.length_a   1.000
_cell.length_b   1.000
_cell.length_c   1.000
_cell.angle_alpha   90.00
_cell.angle_beta   90.00
_cell.angle_gamma   90.00
#
_symmetry.space_group_name_H-M   'P 1'
#
loop_
_entity.id
_entity.type
_entity.pdbx_description
1 polymer ?
#
loop_
_entity_poly.entity_id
_entity_poly.type
_entity_poly.pdbx_seq_one_letter_code
_entity_poly.pdbx_strand_id
1 'polypeptide(L)'
;MGLTFLTGGARSGKSTLALTLARNSGGPVTFIATAEARDDEMARRIAVHKAERPPEWSVIEEPVDLVGAIDAADDGSLVIIDCLTLWLSNAMEQGLGASEIKERSLEASTVAAGRAVGTIVVSNEVGSGIVPMS
;
A
#
# COMPACT_ATOMS: atom_id res chain seq x y z
N MET A 1 3.38 12.48 12.72
CA MET A 1 2.53 12.77 11.53
C MET A 1 1.40 11.73 11.52
N GLY A 2 0.19 12.07 11.07
CA GLY A 2 -0.94 11.15 11.11
C GLY A 2 -0.93 10.10 9.99
N LEU A 3 -1.93 9.23 10.00
CA LEU A 3 -2.25 8.32 8.89
C LEU A 3 -2.95 9.08 7.76
N THR A 4 -2.38 9.07 6.55
CA THR A 4 -2.98 9.68 5.35
C THR A 4 -3.54 8.60 4.43
N PHE A 5 -4.83 8.67 4.12
CA PHE A 5 -5.51 7.70 3.26
C PHE A 5 -5.86 8.32 1.90
N LEU A 6 -5.30 7.77 0.81
CA LEU A 6 -5.51 8.21 -0.55
C LEU A 6 -6.38 7.19 -1.30
N THR A 7 -7.60 7.60 -1.66
CA THR A 7 -8.55 6.77 -2.42
C THR A 7 -9.02 7.45 -3.71
N GLY A 8 -9.60 6.66 -4.62
CA GLY A 8 -10.04 7.10 -5.94
C GLY A 8 -9.93 6.00 -7.00
N GLY A 9 -10.48 6.23 -8.20
CA GLY A 9 -10.53 5.24 -9.27
C GLY A 9 -9.15 4.84 -9.85
N ALA A 10 -9.14 3.84 -10.71
CA ALA A 10 -7.91 3.42 -11.40
C ALA A 10 -7.32 4.59 -12.22
N ARG A 11 -5.98 4.72 -12.20
CA ARG A 11 -5.22 5.76 -12.93
C ARG A 11 -5.62 7.22 -12.57
N SER A 12 -6.19 7.46 -11.40
CA SER A 12 -6.56 8.80 -10.93
C SER A 12 -5.40 9.62 -10.32
N GLY A 13 -4.14 9.17 -10.46
CA GLY A 13 -2.96 9.88 -9.96
C GLY A 13 -2.62 9.69 -8.47
N LYS A 14 -3.26 8.74 -7.76
CA LYS A 14 -3.03 8.52 -6.32
C LYS A 14 -1.59 8.14 -5.98
N SER A 15 -1.00 7.19 -6.72
CA SER A 15 0.39 6.78 -6.50
C SER A 15 1.34 7.94 -6.75
N THR A 16 1.15 8.72 -7.82
CA THR A 16 1.91 9.95 -8.09
C THR A 16 1.81 10.96 -6.95
N LEU A 17 0.60 11.16 -6.39
CA LEU A 17 0.40 12.04 -5.24
C LEU A 17 1.10 11.50 -3.99
N ALA A 18 1.04 10.19 -3.71
CA ALA A 18 1.74 9.56 -2.61
C ALA A 18 3.26 9.76 -2.72
N LEU A 19 3.83 9.55 -3.91
CA LEU A 19 5.26 9.78 -4.18
C LEU A 19 5.63 11.26 -3.98
N THR A 20 4.77 12.19 -4.40
CA THR A 20 4.99 13.63 -4.25
C THR A 20 4.99 14.05 -2.78
N LEU A 21 4.00 13.59 -2.01
CA LEU A 21 3.93 13.84 -0.56
C LEU A 21 5.16 13.29 0.16
N ALA A 22 5.60 12.09 -0.22
CA ALA A 22 6.77 11.47 0.39
C ALA A 22 8.08 12.18 0.05
N ARG A 23 8.27 12.61 -1.20
CA ARG A 23 9.42 13.46 -1.58
C ARG A 23 9.44 14.77 -0.79
N ASN A 24 8.28 15.41 -0.64
CA ASN A 24 8.16 16.66 0.09
C ASN A 24 8.36 16.51 1.61
N SER A 25 8.31 15.28 2.15
CA SER A 25 8.63 15.03 3.56
C SER A 25 10.11 15.26 3.89
N GLY A 26 11.00 15.20 2.89
CA GLY A 26 12.43 15.47 3.02
C GLY A 26 13.23 14.47 3.86
N GLY A 27 12.60 13.38 4.32
CA GLY A 27 13.22 12.34 5.14
C GLY A 27 13.32 10.98 4.46
N PRO A 28 13.84 9.97 5.17
CA PRO A 28 13.82 8.58 4.71
C PRO A 28 12.40 8.11 4.41
N VAL A 29 12.27 7.23 3.41
CA VAL A 29 10.98 6.65 3.00
C VAL A 29 11.14 5.14 2.90
N THR A 30 10.17 4.42 3.46
CA THR A 30 10.00 2.98 3.25
C THR A 30 8.73 2.73 2.44
N PHE A 31 8.88 2.11 1.27
CA PHE A 31 7.79 1.76 0.38
C PHE A 31 7.42 0.28 0.57
N ILE A 32 6.19 0.03 1.02
CA ILE A 32 5.61 -1.30 1.15
C ILE A 32 4.79 -1.59 -0.11
N ALA A 33 5.31 -2.49 -0.94
CA ALA A 33 4.65 -2.96 -2.15
C ALA A 33 3.87 -4.23 -1.86
N THR A 34 2.54 -4.17 -2.03
CA THR A 34 1.65 -5.33 -1.81
C THR A 34 1.31 -6.06 -3.10
N ALA A 35 1.76 -5.55 -4.25
CA ALA A 35 1.49 -6.13 -5.56
C ALA A 35 2.40 -7.35 -5.84
N GLU A 36 1.81 -8.43 -6.36
CA GLU A 36 2.54 -9.59 -6.86
C GLU A 36 2.53 -9.64 -8.40
N ALA A 37 3.67 -9.95 -9.01
CA ALA A 37 3.80 -10.10 -10.46
C ALA A 37 3.25 -11.46 -10.92
N ARG A 38 1.92 -11.60 -10.94
CA ARG A 38 1.24 -12.87 -11.27
C ARG A 38 0.97 -13.08 -12.75
N ASP A 39 1.05 -12.00 -13.53
CA ASP A 39 0.96 -12.03 -14.99
C ASP A 39 1.89 -10.96 -15.59
N ASP A 40 2.10 -11.02 -16.91
CA ASP A 40 2.99 -10.10 -17.63
C ASP A 40 2.50 -8.65 -17.60
N GLU A 41 1.19 -8.42 -17.50
CA GLU A 41 0.65 -7.07 -17.40
C GLU A 41 1.01 -6.46 -16.04
N MET A 42 0.78 -7.20 -14.95
CA MET A 42 1.13 -6.80 -13.60
C MET A 42 2.64 -6.65 -13.45
N ALA A 43 3.44 -7.54 -14.03
CA ALA A 43 4.90 -7.43 -14.04
C ALA A 43 5.36 -6.11 -14.70
N ARG A 44 4.78 -5.74 -15.86
CA ARG A 44 5.05 -4.45 -16.51
C ARG A 44 4.63 -3.26 -15.65
N ARG A 45 3.46 -3.34 -15.00
CA ARG A 45 2.98 -2.27 -14.11
C ARG A 45 3.88 -2.08 -12.90
N ILE A 46 4.30 -3.18 -12.28
CA ILE A 46 5.28 -3.17 -11.19
C ILE A 46 6.58 -2.52 -11.69
N ALA A 47 7.11 -2.90 -12.85
CA ALA A 47 8.33 -2.31 -13.39
C ALA A 47 8.22 -0.77 -13.57
N VAL A 48 7.08 -0.27 -14.06
CA VAL A 48 6.83 1.18 -14.15
C VAL A 48 6.85 1.83 -12.77
N HIS A 49 6.12 1.28 -11.80
CA HIS A 49 6.12 1.79 -10.43
C HIS A 49 7.52 1.71 -9.78
N LYS A 50 8.30 0.66 -10.07
CA LYS A 50 9.68 0.53 -9.60
C LYS A 50 10.54 1.68 -10.12
N ALA A 51 10.39 2.07 -11.39
CA ALA A 51 11.15 3.13 -12.03
C ALA A 51 10.74 4.55 -11.58
N GLU A 52 9.50 4.76 -11.14
CA GLU A 52 9.02 6.06 -10.64
C GLU A 52 9.53 6.38 -9.22
N ARG A 53 9.97 5.37 -8.47
CA ARG A 53 10.46 5.53 -7.09
C ARG A 53 11.92 5.96 -7.08
N PRO A 54 12.30 6.90 -6.21
CA PRO A 54 13.71 7.21 -5.97
C PRO A 54 14.49 5.98 -5.48
N PRO A 55 15.70 5.72 -6.01
CA PRO A 55 16.49 4.53 -5.67
C PRO A 55 16.97 4.48 -4.21
N GLU A 56 16.99 5.62 -3.52
CA GLU A 56 17.37 5.74 -2.11
C GLU A 56 16.27 5.30 -1.13
N TRP A 57 15.06 5.03 -1.61
CA TRP A 57 13.98 4.56 -0.76
C TRP A 57 14.13 3.08 -0.43
N SER A 58 13.88 2.73 0.83
CA SER A 58 13.79 1.33 1.24
C SER A 58 12.51 0.73 0.66
N VAL A 59 12.56 -0.54 0.25
CA VAL A 59 11.42 -1.25 -0.32
C VAL A 59 11.21 -2.56 0.43
N ILE A 60 9.99 -2.78 0.89
CA ILE A 60 9.53 -4.05 1.45
C ILE A 60 8.46 -4.59 0.50
N GLU A 61 8.70 -5.75 -0.11
CA GLU A 61 7.70 -6.46 -0.91
C GLU A 61 6.99 -7.44 0.02
N GLU A 62 5.79 -7.08 0.48
CA GLU A 62 5.01 -7.90 1.41
C GLU A 62 3.53 -7.88 1.00
N PRO A 63 3.05 -8.97 0.37
CA PRO A 63 1.69 -9.03 -0.18
C PRO A 63 0.59 -9.23 0.88
N VAL A 64 0.88 -9.76 2.07
CA VAL A 64 -0.13 -10.22 3.03
C VAL A 64 0.13 -9.78 4.48
N ASP A 65 1.34 -9.95 5.02
CA ASP A 65 1.69 -9.56 6.40
C ASP A 65 1.98 -8.06 6.51
N LEU A 66 0.92 -7.27 6.36
CA LEU A 66 1.03 -5.81 6.35
C LEU A 66 1.50 -5.26 7.71
N VAL A 67 1.12 -5.89 8.83
CA VAL A 67 1.55 -5.48 10.17
C VAL A 67 3.06 -5.68 10.30
N GLY A 68 3.57 -6.88 10.00
CA GLY A 68 5.00 -7.16 10.02
C GLY A 68 5.80 -6.24 9.10
N ALA A 69 5.28 -5.93 7.90
CA ALA A 69 5.92 -4.99 6.99
C ALA A 69 6.00 -3.55 7.54
N ILE A 70 4.95 -3.09 8.22
CA ILE A 70 4.92 -1.75 8.84
C ILE A 70 5.89 -1.68 10.02
N ASP A 71 5.99 -2.74 10.82
CA ASP A 71 6.90 -2.83 11.96
C ASP A 71 8.37 -2.99 11.54
N ALA A 72 8.63 -3.66 10.41
CA ALA A 72 9.97 -3.80 9.85
C ALA A 72 10.49 -2.51 9.20
N ALA A 73 9.63 -1.53 8.93
CA ALA A 73 10.03 -0.25 8.35
C ALA A 73 10.72 0.64 9.38
N ASP A 74 11.89 1.18 9.03
CA ASP A 74 12.71 2.05 9.88
C ASP A 74 11.88 3.16 10.57
N ASP A 75 11.98 3.31 11.89
CA ASP A 75 11.18 4.25 12.68
C ASP A 75 11.30 5.72 12.25
N GLY A 76 12.45 6.09 11.68
CA GLY A 76 12.74 7.41 11.14
C GLY A 76 12.21 7.63 9.72
N SER A 77 11.57 6.63 9.12
CA SER A 77 11.05 6.70 7.76
C SER A 77 9.54 6.94 7.70
N LEU A 78 9.13 7.74 6.71
CA LEU A 78 7.75 7.81 6.25
C LEU A 78 7.41 6.50 5.52
N VAL A 79 6.30 5.87 5.89
CA VAL A 79 5.85 4.65 5.21
C VAL A 79 4.86 4.98 4.11
N ILE A 80 5.01 4.34 2.95
CA ILE A 80 4.00 4.32 1.88
C ILE A 80 3.52 2.88 1.70
N ILE A 81 2.21 2.66 1.69
CA ILE A 81 1.58 1.37 1.36
C ILE A 81 0.86 1.50 0.02
N ASP A 82 1.29 0.78 -1.01
CA ASP A 82 0.69 0.78 -2.35
C ASP A 82 0.48 -0.67 -2.84
N CYS A 83 -0.75 -1.20 -2.85
CA CYS A 83 -2.00 -0.63 -2.34
C CYS A 83 -2.84 -1.63 -1.53
N LEU A 84 -3.76 -1.12 -0.72
CA LEU A 84 -4.66 -1.97 0.09
C LEU A 84 -5.58 -2.85 -0.74
N THR A 85 -5.96 -2.43 -1.95
CA THR A 85 -6.82 -3.25 -2.81
C THR A 85 -6.13 -4.55 -3.20
N LEU A 86 -4.83 -4.51 -3.51
CA LEU A 86 -4.06 -5.71 -3.82
C LEU A 86 -3.77 -6.55 -2.57
N TRP A 87 -3.47 -5.90 -1.44
CA TRP A 87 -3.36 -6.61 -0.16
C TRP A 87 -4.63 -7.41 0.17
N LEU A 88 -5.81 -6.79 0.00
CA LEU A 88 -7.09 -7.44 0.24
C LEU A 88 -7.30 -8.63 -0.72
N SER A 89 -7.01 -8.44 -2.01
CA SER A 89 -7.05 -9.53 -2.99
C SER A 89 -6.15 -10.70 -2.60
N ASN A 90 -4.89 -10.44 -2.24
CA ASN A 90 -3.93 -11.47 -1.84
C ASN A 90 -4.39 -12.21 -0.58
N ALA A 91 -4.91 -11.49 0.42
CA ALA A 91 -5.44 -12.09 1.65
C ALA A 91 -6.63 -13.01 1.36
N MET A 92 -7.56 -12.58 0.51
CA MET A 92 -8.71 -13.41 0.10
C MET A 92 -8.27 -14.68 -0.65
N GLU A 93 -7.27 -14.58 -1.51
CA GLU A 93 -6.76 -15.72 -2.28
C GLU A 93 -5.96 -16.71 -1.42
N GLN A 94 -5.32 -16.23 -0.35
CA GLN A 94 -4.75 -17.11 0.69
C GLN A 94 -5.82 -17.75 1.57
N GLY A 95 -7.10 -17.47 1.33
CA GLY A 95 -8.21 -18.10 2.04
C GLY A 95 -8.53 -17.47 3.39
N LEU A 96 -8.00 -16.26 3.68
CA LEU A 96 -8.32 -15.56 4.91
C LEU A 96 -9.81 -15.19 4.93
N GLY A 97 -10.46 -15.49 6.05
CA GLY A 97 -11.87 -15.16 6.25
C GLY A 97 -12.08 -13.66 6.46
N ALA A 98 -13.30 -13.17 6.20
CA ALA A 98 -13.65 -11.76 6.36
C ALA A 98 -13.38 -11.22 7.77
N SER A 99 -13.61 -12.03 8.82
CA SER A 99 -13.30 -11.65 10.21
C SER A 99 -11.81 -11.47 10.44
N GLU A 100 -10.98 -12.36 9.90
CA GLU A 100 -9.52 -12.29 10.01
C GLU A 100 -8.96 -11.10 9.23
N ILE A 101 -9.44 -10.86 8.01
CA ILE A 101 -9.08 -9.69 7.21
C ILE A 101 -9.42 -8.40 7.96
N LYS A 102 -10.59 -8.35 8.62
CA LYS A 102 -11.01 -7.19 9.41
C LYS A 102 -10.09 -6.97 10.62
N GLU A 103 -9.73 -8.03 11.33
CA GLU A 103 -8.82 -7.97 12.47
C GLU A 103 -7.43 -7.46 12.05
N ARG A 104 -6.84 -8.06 11.00
CA ARG A 104 -5.55 -7.64 10.43
C ARG A 104 -5.58 -6.20 9.90
N SER A 105 -6.69 -5.78 9.30
CA SER A 105 -6.87 -4.39 8.84
C SER A 105 -6.88 -3.41 10.01
N LEU A 106 -7.56 -3.75 11.12
CA LEU A 106 -7.58 -2.93 12.33
C LEU A 106 -6.18 -2.84 12.97
N GLU A 107 -5.48 -3.97 13.06
CA GLU A 107 -4.12 -4.01 13.58
C GLU A 107 -3.17 -3.17 12.71
N ALA A 108 -3.18 -3.39 11.38
CA ALA A 108 -2.39 -2.63 10.42
C ALA A 108 -2.68 -1.12 10.51
N SER A 109 -3.95 -0.73 10.68
CA SER A 109 -4.32 0.67 10.85
C SER A 109 -3.79 1.27 12.15
N THR A 110 -3.72 0.47 13.22
CA THR A 110 -3.23 0.88 14.53
C THR A 110 -1.72 1.12 14.48
N VAL A 111 -0.95 0.16 13.94
CA VAL A 111 0.50 0.32 13.80
C VAL A 111 0.84 1.45 12.83
N ALA A 112 0.13 1.56 11.70
CA ALA A 112 0.34 2.64 10.73
C ALA A 112 0.08 4.03 11.31
N ALA A 113 -0.96 4.18 12.13
CA ALA A 113 -1.29 5.44 12.80
C ALA A 113 -0.36 5.76 13.97
N GLY A 114 0.29 4.75 14.57
CA GLY A 114 1.22 4.90 15.68
C GLY A 114 2.61 5.40 15.29
N ARG A 115 2.97 5.35 13.99
CA ARG A 115 4.31 5.74 13.52
C ARG A 115 4.59 7.23 13.71
N ALA A 116 5.76 7.55 14.27
CA ALA A 116 6.15 8.93 14.56
C ALA A 116 6.22 9.81 13.30
N VAL A 117 6.88 9.31 12.24
CA VAL A 117 7.03 10.02 10.97
C VAL A 117 5.77 9.94 10.11
N GLY A 118 4.90 8.96 10.33
CA GLY A 118 3.61 8.81 9.67
C GLY A 118 3.58 7.77 8.55
N THR A 119 2.37 7.58 8.01
CA THR A 119 2.08 6.58 6.99
C THR A 119 1.14 7.14 5.93
N ILE A 120 1.42 6.88 4.65
CA ILE A 120 0.57 7.16 3.51
C ILE A 120 0.06 5.83 2.96
N VAL A 121 -1.26 5.71 2.79
CA VAL A 121 -1.90 4.47 2.35
C VAL A 121 -2.69 4.74 1.08
N VAL A 122 -2.44 3.95 0.04
CA VAL A 122 -3.16 4.03 -1.24
C VAL A 122 -4.19 2.91 -1.31
N SER A 123 -5.41 3.23 -1.71
CA SER A 123 -6.47 2.27 -2.01
C SER A 123 -7.22 2.67 -3.28
N ASN A 124 -7.71 1.71 -4.05
CA ASN A 124 -8.59 1.98 -5.18
C ASN A 124 -10.04 2.01 -4.73
N GLU A 125 -10.78 2.99 -5.24
CA GLU A 125 -12.24 3.01 -5.16
C GLU A 125 -12.82 2.14 -6.27
N VAL A 126 -13.59 1.11 -5.89
CA VAL A 126 -14.13 0.09 -6.80
C VAL A 126 -15.66 -0.01 -6.74
N GLY A 127 -16.32 0.66 -5.78
CA GLY A 127 -17.76 0.56 -5.53
C GLY A 127 -18.63 1.52 -6.35
N SER A 128 -18.03 2.40 -7.16
CA SER A 128 -18.76 3.37 -7.98
C SER A 128 -19.16 2.83 -9.37
N GLY A 129 -18.94 1.54 -9.64
CA GLY A 129 -19.31 0.86 -10.87
C GLY A 129 -20.70 0.22 -10.84
N ILE A 130 -21.05 -0.50 -11.91
CA ILE A 130 -22.25 -1.35 -11.95
C ILE A 130 -21.98 -2.63 -11.16
N VAL A 131 -23.01 -3.18 -10.51
CA VAL A 131 -22.94 -4.49 -9.85
C VAL A 131 -22.50 -5.55 -10.87
N PRO A 132 -21.43 -6.34 -10.60
CA PRO A 132 -20.98 -7.39 -11.51
C PRO A 132 -22.06 -8.43 -11.77
N MET A 133 -22.07 -9.01 -12.97
CA MET A 133 -22.88 -10.21 -13.23
C MET A 133 -22.25 -11.37 -12.44
N SER A 134 -23.06 -12.01 -11.59
CA SER A 134 -22.68 -13.16 -10.77
C SER A 134 -22.21 -14.35 -11.61
#